data_AF-A0A2J1DR00-F1
#
_entry.id   AF-A0A2J1DR00-F1
#
_cell.length_a   1.000
_cell.length_b   1.000
_cell.length_c   1.000
_cell.angle_alpha   90.00
_cell.angle_beta   90.00
_cell.angle_gamma   90.00
#
_symmetry.space_group_name_H-M   'P 1'
#
loop_
_entity.id
_entity.type
_entity.pdbx_description
1 polymer ?
#
loop_
_entity_poly.entity_id
_entity_poly.type
_entity_poly.pdbx_seq_one_letter_code
_entity_poly.pdbx_strand_id
1 'polypeptide(L)'
;MTPEEVIAEVKRSKLVGRGGAAFPTGLKWELTRKEKANPKYIVCNASEGEPGTFKDRLILKNDPHMVLEGFIIAAYAVGTSQGFIHAREVYTQEIELFQKAIDQATERGFLSEYHGEQFLAGYPVLQKRRCVHLR
;
A
#
# COMPACT_ATOMS: atom_id res chain seq x y z
N MET A 1 -6.68 17.39 7.64
CA MET A 1 -7.72 16.44 8.09
C MET A 1 -7.12 15.58 9.18
N THR A 2 -7.86 15.31 10.26
CA THR A 2 -7.47 14.27 11.22
C THR A 2 -7.58 12.89 10.54
N PRO A 3 -6.89 11.86 11.05
CA PRO A 3 -7.04 10.52 10.49
C PRO A 3 -8.49 9.99 10.54
N GLU A 4 -9.25 10.33 11.59
CA GLU A 4 -10.68 10.03 11.71
C GLU A 4 -11.50 10.71 10.61
N GLU A 5 -11.19 11.96 10.26
CA GLU A 5 -11.83 12.68 9.15
C GLU A 5 -11.53 12.02 7.80
N VAL A 6 -10.30 11.52 7.59
CA VAL A 6 -9.94 10.76 6.38
C VAL A 6 -10.76 9.47 6.28
N ILE A 7 -10.85 8.71 7.38
CA ILE A 7 -11.67 7.49 7.42
C ILE A 7 -13.14 7.82 7.17
N ALA A 8 -13.65 8.90 7.77
CA ALA A 8 -15.03 9.35 7.55
C ALA A 8 -15.29 9.70 6.09
N GLU A 9 -14.35 10.35 5.40
CA GLU A 9 -14.45 10.65 3.97
C GLU A 9 -14.48 9.38 3.12
N VAL A 10 -13.62 8.39 3.40
CA VAL A 10 -13.62 7.10 2.70
C VAL A 10 -14.90 6.30 2.97
N LYS A 11 -15.51 6.43 4.16
CA LYS A 11 -16.83 5.85 4.44
C LYS A 11 -17.93 6.55 3.65
N ARG A 12 -17.91 7.89 3.56
CA ARG A 12 -18.88 8.69 2.77
C ARG A 12 -18.83 8.35 1.29
N SER A 13 -17.65 8.10 0.73
CA SER A 13 -17.49 7.74 -0.69
C SER A 13 -18.06 6.37 -1.06
N LYS A 14 -18.42 5.54 -0.06
CA LYS A 14 -18.87 4.15 -0.25
C LYS A 14 -17.84 3.30 -1.02
N LEU A 15 -16.56 3.63 -0.91
CA LEU A 15 -15.49 2.85 -1.53
C LEU A 15 -15.48 1.43 -0.96
N VAL A 16 -15.45 0.46 -1.86
CA VAL A 16 -15.32 -0.97 -1.56
C VAL A 16 -14.00 -1.50 -2.08
N GLY A 17 -13.52 -2.60 -1.49
CA GLY A 17 -12.31 -3.28 -1.93
C GLY A 17 -12.40 -3.72 -3.40
N ARG A 18 -11.44 -3.27 -4.22
CA ARG A 18 -11.37 -3.55 -5.66
C ARG A 18 -10.63 -4.84 -6.03
N GLY A 19 -10.23 -5.62 -5.04
CA GLY A 19 -9.62 -6.95 -5.21
C GLY A 19 -10.61 -8.11 -5.25
N GLY A 20 -11.91 -7.85 -5.47
CA GLY A 20 -12.95 -8.88 -5.64
C GLY A 20 -13.92 -9.01 -4.46
N ALA A 21 -13.45 -8.94 -3.21
CA ALA A 21 -14.30 -9.16 -2.03
C ALA A 21 -15.33 -8.06 -1.75
N ALA A 22 -15.17 -6.87 -2.34
CA ALA A 22 -16.07 -5.72 -2.19
C ALA A 22 -16.38 -5.30 -0.73
N PHE A 23 -15.51 -5.63 0.23
CA PHE A 23 -15.67 -5.20 1.62
C PHE A 23 -15.53 -3.66 1.73
N PRO A 24 -16.34 -2.95 2.53
CA PRO A 24 -16.27 -1.50 2.66
C PRO A 24 -14.90 -1.03 3.17
N THR A 25 -14.17 -0.27 2.35
CA THR A 25 -12.78 0.16 2.63
C THR A 25 -12.71 1.04 3.88
N GLY A 26 -13.66 1.97 4.03
CA GLY A 26 -13.70 2.87 5.19
C GLY A 26 -13.94 2.12 6.51
N LEU A 27 -14.79 1.08 6.51
CA LEU A 27 -14.99 0.24 7.69
C LEU A 27 -13.72 -0.56 8.01
N LYS A 28 -13.06 -1.11 6.99
CA LYS A 28 -11.78 -1.83 7.17
C LYS A 28 -10.75 -0.94 7.86
N TRP A 29 -10.58 0.30 7.41
CA TRP A 29 -9.63 1.25 8.00
C TRP A 29 -10.03 1.65 9.42
N GLU A 30 -11.31 1.86 9.68
CA GLU A 30 -11.83 2.17 11.03
C GLU A 30 -11.51 1.05 12.03
N LEU A 31 -11.73 -0.20 11.65
CA LEU A 31 -11.42 -1.37 12.49
C LEU A 31 -9.92 -1.43 12.79
N THR A 32 -9.06 -1.28 11.78
CA THR A 32 -7.60 -1.27 11.96
C THR A 32 -7.13 -0.12 12.85
N ARG A 33 -7.73 1.07 12.71
CA ARG A 33 -7.39 2.23 13.55
C ARG A 33 -7.77 2.01 15.01
N LYS A 34 -8.96 1.46 15.28
CA LYS A 34 -9.46 1.22 16.65
C LYS A 34 -8.69 0.15 17.41
N GLU A 35 -8.05 -0.77 16.70
CA GLU A 35 -7.28 -1.84 17.31
C GLU A 35 -6.09 -1.30 18.13
N LYS A 36 -5.88 -1.83 19.34
CA LYS A 36 -4.81 -1.40 20.25
C LYS A 36 -3.57 -2.27 20.07
N ALA A 37 -3.07 -2.33 18.84
CA ALA A 37 -1.88 -3.09 18.48
C ALA A 37 -0.74 -2.17 18.04
N ASN A 38 0.49 -2.54 18.37
CA ASN A 38 1.71 -1.95 17.84
C ASN A 38 2.78 -3.04 17.63
N PRO A 39 3.42 -3.12 16.45
CA PRO A 39 3.22 -2.26 15.27
C PRO A 39 1.94 -2.60 14.50
N LYS A 40 1.37 -1.61 13.80
CA LYS A 40 0.36 -1.80 12.74
C LYS A 40 1.05 -1.75 11.37
N TYR A 41 0.42 -2.32 10.36
CA TYR A 41 0.96 -2.30 9.00
C TYR A 41 -0.13 -2.00 7.98
N ILE A 42 0.26 -1.29 6.91
CA ILE A 42 -0.52 -1.20 5.68
C ILE A 42 0.10 -2.14 4.64
N VAL A 43 -0.74 -2.83 3.85
CA VAL A 43 -0.26 -3.72 2.78
C VAL A 43 -1.00 -3.40 1.49
N CYS A 44 -0.25 -3.03 0.45
CA CYS A 44 -0.76 -2.96 -0.91
C CYS A 44 -0.66 -4.35 -1.54
N ASN A 45 -1.82 -4.94 -1.87
CA ASN A 45 -1.85 -6.18 -2.63
C ASN A 45 -1.91 -5.86 -4.13
N ALA A 46 -0.75 -5.94 -4.78
CA ALA A 46 -0.56 -5.84 -6.23
C ALA A 46 -0.35 -7.22 -6.88
N SER A 47 -0.83 -8.29 -6.24
CA SER A 47 -0.74 -9.66 -6.75
C SER A 47 -1.95 -9.99 -7.62
N GLU A 48 -1.96 -9.44 -8.84
CA GLU A 48 -3.04 -9.63 -9.81
C GLU A 48 -2.87 -10.94 -10.59
N GLY A 49 -3.37 -12.03 -10.00
CA GLY A 49 -3.18 -13.41 -10.48
C GLY A 49 -4.34 -13.99 -11.31
N GLU A 50 -5.50 -13.33 -11.34
CA GLU A 50 -6.70 -13.84 -12.02
C GLU A 50 -6.55 -13.72 -13.55
N PRO A 51 -6.82 -14.79 -14.33
CA PRO A 51 -6.79 -14.72 -15.79
C PRO A 51 -7.67 -13.59 -16.33
N GLY A 52 -7.12 -12.79 -17.24
CA GLY A 52 -7.84 -11.66 -17.85
C GLY A 52 -7.79 -10.35 -17.06
N THR A 53 -7.13 -10.32 -15.90
CA THR A 53 -6.93 -9.09 -15.11
C THR A 53 -5.55 -8.49 -15.34
N PHE A 54 -5.51 -7.17 -15.54
CA PHE A 54 -4.29 -6.39 -15.81
C PHE A 54 -4.38 -4.94 -15.31
N LYS A 55 -5.42 -4.59 -14.54
CA LYS A 55 -5.70 -3.21 -14.10
C LYS A 55 -4.63 -2.71 -13.12
N ASP A 56 -4.18 -3.55 -12.20
CA ASP A 56 -3.22 -3.16 -11.17
C ASP A 56 -1.85 -2.97 -11.81
N ARG A 57 -1.50 -3.86 -12.73
CA ARG A 57 -0.30 -3.75 -13.57
C ARG A 57 -0.24 -2.43 -14.33
N LEU A 58 -1.35 -2.06 -15.00
CA LEU A 58 -1.40 -0.82 -15.78
C LEU A 58 -1.26 0.43 -14.90
N ILE A 59 -1.86 0.41 -13.71
CA ILE A 59 -1.73 1.53 -12.76
C ILE A 59 -0.27 1.64 -12.30
N LEU A 60 0.36 0.56 -11.84
CA LEU A 60 1.75 0.59 -11.39
C LEU A 60 2.73 1.02 -12.50
N LYS A 61 2.43 0.65 -13.76
CA LYS A 61 3.25 1.02 -14.90
C LYS A 61 3.11 2.47 -15.33
N ASN A 62 1.89 3.00 -15.31
CA ASN A 62 1.60 4.31 -15.90
C ASN A 62 1.60 5.44 -14.86
N ASP A 63 1.22 5.14 -13.61
CA ASP A 63 1.15 6.13 -12.52
C ASP A 63 1.44 5.49 -11.15
N PRO A 64 2.72 5.14 -10.88
CA PRO A 64 3.12 4.57 -9.59
C PRO A 64 2.95 5.56 -8.42
N HIS A 65 3.03 6.87 -8.69
CA HIS A 65 2.87 7.90 -7.66
C HIS A 65 1.45 7.94 -7.11
N MET A 66 0.42 7.73 -7.96
CA MET A 66 -0.96 7.62 -7.49
C MET A 66 -1.16 6.47 -6.48
N VAL A 67 -0.51 5.33 -6.70
CA VAL A 67 -0.56 4.20 -5.75
C VAL A 67 0.18 4.54 -4.46
N LEU A 68 1.35 5.18 -4.56
CA LEU A 68 2.14 5.59 -3.41
C LEU A 68 1.41 6.63 -2.55
N GLU A 69 0.76 7.63 -3.16
CA GLU A 69 -0.05 8.62 -2.45
C GLU A 69 -1.21 7.97 -1.70
N GLY A 70 -1.97 7.10 -2.36
CA GLY A 70 -3.06 6.36 -1.71
C GLY A 70 -2.57 5.48 -0.55
N PHE A 71 -1.39 4.90 -0.68
CA PHE A 71 -0.74 4.12 0.36
C PHE A 71 -0.37 4.96 1.58
N ILE A 72 0.21 6.15 1.36
CA ILE A 72 0.56 7.12 2.42
C ILE A 72 -0.70 7.59 3.15
N ILE A 73 -1.76 7.96 2.42
CA ILE A 73 -3.04 8.38 3.00
C ILE A 73 -3.63 7.28 3.88
N ALA A 74 -3.62 6.03 3.39
CA ALA A 74 -4.15 4.90 4.14
C ALA A 74 -3.37 4.64 5.44
N ALA A 75 -2.04 4.71 5.37
CA ALA A 75 -1.17 4.54 6.52
C ALA A 75 -1.35 5.65 7.57
N TYR A 76 -1.44 6.92 7.14
CA TYR A 76 -1.79 8.05 8.00
C TYR A 76 -3.16 7.82 8.68
N ALA A 77 -4.18 7.42 7.92
CA ALA A 77 -5.53 7.17 8.41
C ALA A 77 -5.56 6.09 9.51
N VAL A 78 -4.87 4.96 9.29
CA VAL A 78 -4.85 3.85 10.27
C VAL A 78 -3.87 4.07 11.43
N GLY A 79 -2.98 5.06 11.31
CA GLY A 79 -1.99 5.40 12.33
C GLY A 79 -0.77 4.49 12.30
N THR A 80 -0.25 4.16 11.11
CA THR A 80 1.02 3.44 10.97
C THR A 80 2.01 4.22 10.11
N SER A 81 3.28 4.11 10.47
CA SER A 81 4.41 4.52 9.64
C SER A 81 5.03 3.32 8.93
N GLN A 82 4.38 2.15 8.88
CA GLN A 82 4.96 0.95 8.31
C GLN A 82 4.05 0.32 7.26
N GLY A 83 4.64 -0.06 6.13
CA GLY A 83 3.89 -0.78 5.13
C GLY A 83 4.73 -1.55 4.12
N PHE A 84 4.02 -2.43 3.40
CA PHE A 84 4.56 -3.34 2.40
C PHE A 84 3.76 -3.30 1.10
N ILE A 85 4.43 -3.61 -0.01
CA ILE A 85 3.78 -3.84 -1.29
C ILE A 85 4.10 -5.27 -1.71
N HIS A 86 3.05 -6.04 -1.94
CA HIS A 86 3.16 -7.41 -2.42
C HIS A 86 2.73 -7.44 -3.88
N ALA A 87 3.69 -7.61 -4.78
CA ALA A 87 3.48 -7.70 -6.22
C ALA A 87 3.92 -9.07 -6.76
N ARG A 88 3.46 -9.42 -7.96
CA ARG A 88 3.87 -10.65 -8.63
C ARG A 88 5.33 -10.57 -9.06
N GLU A 89 6.02 -11.70 -9.05
CA GLU A 89 7.40 -11.83 -9.54
C GLU A 89 7.56 -11.44 -11.02
N VAL A 90 6.51 -11.62 -11.81
CA VAL A 90 6.50 -11.25 -13.24
C VAL A 90 6.36 -9.74 -13.49
N TYR A 91 6.13 -8.93 -12.44
CA TYR A 91 5.95 -7.47 -12.53
C TYR A 91 7.28 -6.72 -12.34
N THR A 92 8.35 -7.18 -13.01
CA THR A 92 9.70 -6.63 -12.85
C THR A 92 9.76 -5.13 -13.17
N GLN A 93 9.25 -4.73 -14.34
CA GLN A 93 9.22 -3.34 -14.78
C GLN A 93 8.38 -2.45 -13.83
N GLU A 94 7.21 -2.94 -13.42
CA GLU A 94 6.31 -2.19 -12.55
C GLU A 94 6.93 -1.95 -11.17
N ILE A 95 7.70 -2.92 -10.67
CA ILE A 95 8.40 -2.79 -9.39
C ILE A 95 9.56 -1.81 -9.49
N GLU A 96 10.32 -1.80 -10.58
CA GLU A 96 11.34 -0.78 -10.83
C GLU A 96 10.75 0.65 -10.91
N LEU A 97 9.62 0.80 -11.59
CA LEU A 97 8.91 2.08 -11.69
C LEU A 97 8.38 2.54 -10.33
N PHE A 98 7.84 1.60 -9.55
CA PHE A 98 7.36 1.90 -8.21
C PHE A 98 8.50 2.25 -7.25
N GLN A 99 9.64 1.55 -7.35
CA GLN A 99 10.86 1.89 -6.60
C GLN A 99 11.32 3.31 -6.92
N LYS A 100 11.39 3.67 -8.20
CA LYS A 100 11.74 5.02 -8.63
C LYS A 100 10.79 6.08 -8.08
N ALA A 101 9.48 5.78 -7.99
CA ALA A 101 8.52 6.69 -7.39
C ALA A 101 8.78 6.91 -5.89
N ILE A 102 9.13 5.86 -5.17
CA ILE A 102 9.52 5.95 -3.75
C ILE A 102 10.79 6.78 -3.58
N ASP A 103 11.81 6.55 -4.41
CA ASP A 103 13.08 7.28 -4.33
C ASP A 103 12.84 8.78 -4.56
N GLN A 104 12.08 9.13 -5.60
CA GLN A 104 11.69 10.51 -5.89
C GLN A 104 10.89 11.16 -4.75
N ALA A 105 9.98 10.41 -4.12
CA ALA A 105 9.20 10.90 -2.99
C ALA A 105 10.10 11.12 -1.75
N THR A 106 11.08 10.25 -1.53
CA THR A 106 12.06 10.34 -0.44
C THR A 106 13.00 11.53 -0.63
N GLU A 107 13.56 11.71 -1.84
CA GLU A 107 14.43 12.84 -2.19
C GLU A 107 13.74 14.20 -1.98
N ARG A 108 12.42 14.26 -2.23
CA ARG A 108 11.60 15.45 -2.02
C ARG A 108 11.09 15.62 -0.59
N GLY A 109 11.42 14.70 0.31
CA GLY A 109 11.05 14.76 1.72
C GLY A 109 9.60 14.37 2.04
N PHE A 110 8.87 13.76 1.10
CA PHE A 110 7.53 13.20 1.34
C PHE A 110 7.58 11.89 2.14
N LEU A 111 8.73 11.20 2.13
CA LEU A 111 8.99 9.98 2.90
C LEU A 111 10.27 10.15 3.73
N SER A 112 10.33 9.57 4.93
CA SER A 112 11.50 9.66 5.83
C SER A 112 12.55 8.63 5.51
N GLU A 113 12.15 7.39 5.25
CA GLU A 113 13.10 6.28 5.07
C GLU A 113 12.47 5.15 4.24
N TYR A 114 13.23 4.65 3.26
CA TYR A 114 12.89 3.47 2.48
C TYR A 114 14.04 2.44 2.53
N HIS A 115 13.72 1.19 2.87
CA HIS A 115 14.65 0.07 2.90
C HIS A 115 14.13 -1.09 2.00
N GLY A 116 14.45 -1.15 0.71
CA GLY A 116 14.04 -2.24 -0.23
C GLY A 116 15.25 -2.92 -0.89
N GLU A 117 15.30 -4.21 -1.30
CA GLU A 117 14.40 -5.07 -2.12
C GLU A 117 13.84 -6.38 -1.47
N GLN A 118 12.55 -6.74 -1.53
CA GLN A 118 12.23 -8.19 -1.61
C GLN A 118 10.83 -8.57 -2.12
N PHE A 119 10.87 -9.54 -3.03
CA PHE A 119 9.83 -10.35 -3.63
C PHE A 119 9.68 -11.66 -2.83
N LEU A 120 8.45 -12.17 -2.68
CA LEU A 120 8.19 -13.49 -2.07
C LEU A 120 7.13 -14.25 -2.87
N ALA A 121 7.61 -15.21 -3.67
CA ALA A 121 6.83 -16.34 -4.17
C ALA A 121 6.52 -17.31 -3.01
N GLY A 122 5.52 -18.18 -3.20
CA GLY A 122 4.91 -19.06 -2.19
C GLY A 122 5.86 -19.59 -1.11
N TYR A 123 5.44 -19.41 0.16
CA TYR A 123 6.11 -19.76 1.43
C TYR A 123 7.09 -20.97 1.42
N PRO A 124 8.13 -21.01 2.29
CA PRO A 124 8.46 -20.12 3.40
C PRO A 124 9.86 -19.49 3.30
N VAL A 125 10.07 -18.30 3.88
CA VAL A 125 11.25 -17.91 4.69
C VAL A 125 11.13 -16.43 5.04
N LEU A 126 10.97 -16.19 6.34
CA LEU A 126 11.34 -14.94 7.02
C LEU A 126 12.83 -14.68 6.79
N GLN A 127 13.22 -13.58 6.13
CA GLN A 127 14.42 -12.84 6.50
C GLN A 127 14.48 -11.44 5.85
N LYS A 128 14.74 -10.44 6.71
CA LYS A 128 14.75 -8.96 6.51
C LYS A 128 13.38 -8.27 6.44
N ARG A 129 12.98 -7.73 7.61
CA ARG A 129 11.89 -6.78 7.79
C ARG A 129 12.23 -5.50 7.01
N ARG A 130 11.31 -5.03 6.15
CA ARG A 130 11.50 -3.87 5.26
C ARG A 130 10.29 -2.98 5.37
N CYS A 131 10.48 -1.70 5.62
CA CYS A 131 9.42 -0.81 6.07
C CYS A 131 9.56 0.50 5.32
N VAL A 132 8.51 0.93 4.61
CA VAL A 132 8.40 2.34 4.19
C VAL A 132 8.07 3.13 5.44
N HIS A 133 8.95 4.03 5.89
CA HIS A 133 8.68 4.96 6.99
C HIS A 133 8.09 6.26 6.44
N LEU A 134 6.89 6.58 6.92
CA LEU A 134 6.21 7.85 6.66
C LEU A 134 6.64 8.89 7.70
N ARG A 135 6.75 10.16 7.29
CA ARG A 135 6.93 11.29 8.21
C ARG A 135 5.61 11.72 8.83
#